data_AF-A0A3C1N923-F1
#
_entry.id   AF-A0A3C1N923-F1
#
_cell.length_a   1.000
_cell.length_b   1.000
_cell.length_c   1.000
_cell.angle_alpha   90.00
_cell.angle_beta   90.00
_cell.angle_gamma   90.00
#
_symmetry.space_group_name_H-M   'P 1'
#
loop_
_entity.id
_entity.type
_entity.pdbx_description
1 polymer ?
#
loop_
_entity_poly.entity_id
_entity_poly.type
_entity_poly.pdbx_seq_one_letter_code
_entity_poly.pdbx_strand_id
1 'polypeptide(L)' 'MIMKKLHGVCVPVSSVFDGTGETIDPGKMKAHVDRMLDAGVHIVLANGGTGEFPYLRWNERKELAELI' A
#
# COMPACT_ATOMS: atom_id res chain seq x y z
N MET A 1 -8.55 16.44 -19.10
CA MET A 1 -7.93 15.17 -18.67
C MET A 1 -8.98 14.08 -18.76
N ILE A 2 -8.83 13.10 -19.67
CA ILE A 2 -9.72 11.93 -19.68
C ILE A 2 -9.24 11.00 -18.56
N MET A 3 -10.08 10.80 -17.55
CA MET A 3 -9.80 9.85 -16.47
C MET A 3 -9.89 8.44 -17.06
N LYS A 4 -8.81 7.65 -16.96
CA LYS A 4 -8.90 6.23 -17.29
C LYS A 4 -9.78 5.54 -16.26
N LYS A 5 -10.68 4.67 -16.72
CA LYS A 5 -11.51 3.86 -15.84
C LYS A 5 -10.63 2.82 -15.14
N LEU A 6 -10.61 2.84 -13.81
CA LEU A 6 -9.97 1.78 -13.02
C LEU A 6 -10.83 0.51 -13.10
N HIS A 7 -10.24 -0.61 -13.49
CA HIS A 7 -10.92 -1.91 -13.56
C HIS A 7 -9.96 -3.06 -13.26
N GLY A 8 -10.51 -4.19 -12.82
CA GLY A 8 -9.75 -5.40 -12.46
C GLY A 8 -9.77 -5.66 -10.96
N VAL A 9 -8.79 -6.42 -10.48
CA VAL A 9 -8.65 -6.79 -9.07
C VAL A 9 -8.09 -5.59 -8.29
N CYS A 10 -8.84 -5.13 -7.29
CA CYS A 10 -8.46 -4.05 -6.38
C CYS A 10 -8.17 -4.61 -4.99
N VAL A 11 -6.98 -4.33 -4.46
CA VAL A 11 -6.55 -4.83 -3.14
C VAL A 11 -6.24 -3.65 -2.21
N PRO A 12 -6.94 -3.52 -1.07
CA PRO A 12 -6.48 -2.68 0.02
C PRO A 12 -5.28 -3.36 0.69
N VAL A 13 -4.09 -2.80 0.48
CA VAL A 13 -2.83 -3.41 0.93
C VAL A 13 -2.57 -3.13 2.41
N SER A 14 -2.08 -4.14 3.14
CA SER A 14 -1.62 -3.99 4.53
C SER A 14 -0.31 -3.22 4.60
N SER A 15 -0.15 -2.42 5.66
CA SER A 15 1.07 -1.67 5.93
C SER A 15 2.17 -2.61 6.42
N VAL A 16 3.32 -2.61 5.74
CA VAL A 16 4.45 -3.47 6.11
C VAL A 16 5.42 -2.71 7.01
N PHE A 17 5.55 -3.17 8.25
CA PHE A 17 6.48 -2.64 9.23
C PHE A 17 7.79 -3.45 9.28
N ASP A 18 8.81 -2.86 9.87
CA ASP A 18 10.07 -3.51 10.17
C ASP A 18 9.92 -4.55 11.31
N GLY A 19 11.03 -5.18 11.71
CA GLY A 19 11.02 -6.19 12.77
C GLY A 19 10.66 -5.67 14.16
N THR A 20 10.64 -4.35 14.37
CA THR A 20 10.21 -3.71 15.62
C THR A 20 8.71 -3.45 15.64
N GLY A 21 8.08 -3.33 14.46
CA GLY A 21 6.67 -2.98 14.33
C GLY A 21 6.38 -1.48 14.46
N GLU A 22 7.39 -0.64 14.68
CA GLU A 22 7.22 0.79 14.95
C GLU A 22 7.44 1.69 13.72
N THR A 23 8.14 1.17 12.70
CA THR A 23 8.50 1.91 11.50
C THR A 23 8.09 1.13 10.26
N ILE A 24 7.57 1.82 9.24
CA ILE A 24 7.33 1.24 7.92
C ILE A 24 8.66 0.71 7.37
N ASP A 25 8.64 -0.46 6.72
CA ASP A 25 9.79 -1.00 6.01
C ASP A 25 9.60 -0.79 4.50
N PRO A 26 10.25 0.24 3.90
CA PRO A 26 10.00 0.59 2.51
C PRO A 26 10.41 -0.51 1.53
N GLY A 27 11.48 -1.24 1.86
CA GLY A 27 11.99 -2.33 1.03
C GLY A 27 11.01 -3.48 0.96
N LYS A 28 10.49 -3.92 2.11
CA LYS A 28 9.49 -4.99 2.16
C LYS A 28 8.13 -4.53 1.64
N MET A 29 7.74 -3.28 1.89
CA MET A 29 6.50 -2.73 1.36
C MET A 29 6.52 -2.73 -0.18
N LYS A 30 7.62 -2.28 -0.80
CA LYS A 30 7.79 -2.35 -2.26
C LYS A 30 7.76 -3.79 -2.76
N ALA A 31 8.51 -4.70 -2.13
CA ALA A 31 8.51 -6.11 -2.53
C ALA A 31 7.12 -6.77 -2.42
N HIS A 32 6.32 -6.36 -1.42
CA HIS A 32 4.95 -6.82 -1.26
C HIS A 32 4.05 -6.33 -2.39
N VAL A 33 4.15 -5.05 -2.77
CA VAL A 33 3.44 -4.47 -3.92
C VAL A 33 3.85 -5.14 -5.22
N ASP A 34 5.16 -5.27 -5.50
CA ASP A 34 5.68 -5.92 -6.70
C ASP A 34 5.11 -7.34 -6.84
N ARG A 35 5.10 -8.12 -5.74
CA ARG A 35 4.53 -9.48 -5.70
C ARG A 35 3.05 -9.51 -6.09
N MET A 36 2.27 -8.52 -5.65
CA MET A 36 0.84 -8.42 -5.99
C MET A 36 0.63 -8.07 -7.47
N LEU A 37 1.42 -7.14 -7.99
CA LEU A 37 1.39 -6.77 -9.40
C LEU A 37 1.76 -7.97 -10.29
N ASP A 38 2.81 -8.71 -9.94
CA ASP A 38 3.21 -9.95 -10.62
C ASP A 38 2.12 -11.03 -10.57
N ALA A 39 1.27 -11.03 -9.54
CA ALA A 39 0.15 -11.95 -9.39
C ALA A 39 -1.13 -11.49 -10.12
N GLY A 40 -1.11 -10.33 -10.79
CA GLY A 40 -2.25 -9.82 -11.56
C GLY A 40 -3.20 -8.91 -10.78
N VAL A 41 -2.76 -8.31 -9.66
CA VAL A 41 -3.48 -7.18 -9.05
C VAL A 41 -3.38 -5.97 -9.95
N HIS A 42 -4.50 -5.29 -10.18
CA HIS A 42 -4.60 -4.18 -11.12
C HIS A 42 -4.57 -2.82 -10.41
N ILE A 43 -5.10 -2.79 -9.19
CA ILE A 43 -5.26 -1.58 -8.39
C ILE A 43 -4.81 -1.91 -6.96
N VAL A 44 -3.86 -1.14 -6.45
CA VAL A 44 -3.43 -1.20 -5.06
C VAL A 44 -3.97 0.04 -4.36
N LEU A 45 -4.73 -0.16 -3.29
CA LEU A 45 -5.29 0.92 -2.47
C LEU A 45 -4.46 1.04 -1.19
N ALA A 46 -3.62 2.07 -1.13
CA ALA A 46 -2.92 2.47 0.08
C ALA A 46 -3.90 3.06 1.11
N ASN A 47 -3.53 3.01 2.39
CA ASN A 47 -4.30 3.63 3.49
C ASN A 47 -5.78 3.18 3.56
N GLY A 48 -6.08 1.95 3.12
CA GLY A 48 -7.39 1.35 3.32
C GLY A 48 -7.62 0.90 4.76
N GLY A 49 -8.82 0.40 5.07
CA GLY A 49 -9.09 -0.22 6.38
C GLY A 49 -8.16 -1.40 6.67
N THR A 50 -7.90 -2.24 5.66
CA THR A 50 -6.90 -3.32 5.70
C THR A 50 -5.46 -2.81 5.73
N GLY A 51 -5.22 -1.55 5.38
CA GLY A 51 -3.92 -0.86 5.48
C GLY A 51 -3.72 -0.14 6.80
N GLU A 52 -4.53 -0.47 7.82
CA GLU A 52 -4.38 0.01 9.19
C GLU A 52 -4.44 1.54 9.34
N PHE A 53 -4.98 2.26 8.35
CA PHE A 53 -5.01 3.73 8.31
C PHE A 53 -5.44 4.41 9.62
N PRO A 54 -6.45 3.90 10.39
CA PRO A 54 -6.87 4.55 11.63
C PRO A 54 -5.76 4.59 12.70
N TYR A 55 -4.83 3.65 12.66
CA TYR A 55 -3.75 3.48 13.64
C TYR A 55 -2.44 4.15 13.22
N LEU A 56 -2.31 4.50 11.93
CA LEU A 56 -1.12 5.17 11.42
C LEU A 56 -1.08 6.65 11.80
N ARG A 57 0.12 7.15 12.09
CA ARG A 57 0.44 8.58 12.18
C ARG A 57 0.35 9.21 10.79
N TRP A 58 0.23 10.54 10.75
CA TRP A 58 0.07 11.26 9.49
C TRP A 58 1.26 11.09 8.53
N ASN A 59 2.49 11.12 9.07
CA ASN A 59 3.71 10.94 8.29
C ASN A 59 3.80 9.53 7.68
N GLU A 60 3.36 8.51 8.41
CA GLU A 60 3.31 7.12 7.92
C GLU A 60 2.33 6.96 6.76
N ARG A 61 1.13 7.55 6.88
CA ARG A 61 0.14 7.53 5.79
C ARG A 61 0.67 8.19 4.52
N LYS A 62 1.41 9.31 4.69
CA LYS A 62 2.06 10.02 3.60
C LYS A 62 3.15 9.16 2.96
N GLU A 63 4.03 8.58 3.76
CA GLU A 63 5.11 7.71 3.28
C GLU A 63 4.56 6.52 2.48
N LEU A 64 3.52 5.83 2.98
CA LEU A 64 2.87 4.74 2.25
C LEU A 64 2.26 5.20 0.93
N ALA A 65 1.60 6.36 0.90
CA ALA A 65 1.00 6.89 -0.32
C ALA A 65 2.04 7.38 -1.36
N GLU A 66 3.26 7.71 -0.93
CA GLU A 66 4.36 8.09 -1.81
C GLU A 66 5.14 6.87 -2.32
N LEU A 67 5.15 5.78 -1.56
CA LEU A 67 5.86 4.54 -1.89
C LEU A 67 5.08 3.61 -2.84
N ILE A 68 3.75 3.61 -2.74
CA ILE A 68 2.81 2.76 -3.49
C ILE A 68 2.30 3.49 -4.73
#